data_AF-A0ABD1E3A5-F1
#
_entry.id   AF-A0ABD1E3A5-F1
#
_cell.length_a   1.000
_cell.length_b   1.000
_cell.length_c   1.000
_cell.angle_alpha   90.00
_cell.angle_beta   90.00
_cell.angle_gamma   90.00
#
_symmetry.space_group_name_H-M   'P 1'
#
loop_
_entity.id
_entity.type
_entity.pdbx_description
1 polymer ?
#
loop_
_entity_poly.entity_id
_entity_poly.type
_entity_poly.pdbx_seq_one_letter_code
_entity_poly.pdbx_strand_id
1 'polypeptide(L)'
;MRLITEENVQVIFISILKKYPFIKKNVLETKFIENFGGVGPYYTFCNLGFGSIEYVLLRTPFVYEDEREQYYICARHIMMPGRKIN
;
A
#
# COMPACT_ATOMS: atom_id res chain seq x y z
N MET A 1 -8.46 6.03 -21.79
CA MET A 1 -8.35 5.23 -20.54
C MET A 1 -6.87 5.12 -20.21
N ARG A 2 -6.38 5.65 -19.08
CA ARG A 2 -4.96 5.43 -18.70
C ARG A 2 -4.77 3.93 -18.43
N LEU A 3 -3.71 3.33 -18.97
CA LEU A 3 -3.38 1.94 -18.63
C LEU A 3 -3.03 1.88 -17.13
N ILE A 4 -3.74 1.02 -16.41
CA ILE A 4 -3.39 0.66 -15.04
C ILE A 4 -2.24 -0.34 -15.15
N THR A 5 -1.06 0.05 -14.68
CA THR A 5 0.14 -0.79 -14.64
C THR A 5 0.58 -0.97 -13.19
N GLU A 6 1.29 -2.06 -12.90
CA GLU A 6 1.80 -2.35 -11.56
C GLU A 6 2.65 -1.20 -11.00
N GLU A 7 3.51 -0.60 -11.82
CA GLU A 7 4.36 0.54 -11.41
C GLU A 7 3.53 1.76 -10.96
N ASN A 8 2.47 2.10 -11.70
CA ASN A 8 1.60 3.23 -11.36
C ASN A 8 0.84 2.98 -10.05
N VAL A 9 0.40 1.74 -9.83
CA VAL A 9 -0.28 1.28 -8.63
C VAL A 9 0.64 1.42 -7.41
N GLN A 10 1.89 0.98 -7.51
CA GLN A 10 2.89 1.10 -6.44
C GLN A 10 3.22 2.57 -6.13
N VAL A 11 3.31 3.45 -7.13
CA VAL A 11 3.56 4.89 -6.93
C VAL A 11 2.43 5.53 -6.11
N ILE A 12 1.16 5.24 -6.44
CA ILE A 12 0.00 5.71 -5.68
C ILE A 12 0.09 5.20 -4.23
N PHE A 13 0.37 3.91 -4.06
CA PHE A 13 0.47 3.28 -2.74
C PHE A 13 1.53 3.95 -1.85
N ILE A 14 2.74 4.15 -2.38
CA ILE A 14 3.83 4.84 -1.69
C ILE A 14 3.46 6.30 -1.37
N SER A 15 2.78 7.00 -2.28
CA SER A 15 2.39 8.40 -2.05
C SER A 15 1.43 8.56 -0.86
N ILE A 16 0.50 7.62 -0.67
CA ILE A 16 -0.42 7.62 0.46
C ILE A 16 0.35 7.37 1.75
N LEU A 17 1.27 6.39 1.76
CA LEU A 17 2.09 6.07 2.93
C LEU A 17 3.08 7.18 3.30
N LYS A 18 3.58 7.95 2.31
CA LYS A 18 4.38 9.16 2.59
C LYS A 18 3.55 10.24 3.29
N LYS A 19 2.25 10.34 2.99
CA LYS A 19 1.33 11.29 3.63
C LYS A 19 0.84 10.79 4.99
N TYR A 20 0.69 9.49 5.16
CA TYR A 20 0.25 8.83 6.38
C TYR A 20 1.24 7.71 6.76
N PRO A 21 2.32 8.05 7.50
CA PRO A 21 3.42 7.12 7.77
C PRO A 21 3.03 5.85 8.53
N PHE A 22 1.91 5.91 9.27
CA PHE A 22 1.30 4.79 9.98
C PHE A 22 -0.20 4.83 9.68
N ILE A 23 -0.67 3.94 8.82
CA ILE A 23 -2.06 3.94 8.36
C ILE A 23 -2.65 2.54 8.52
N LYS A 24 -3.83 2.45 9.16
CA LYS A 24 -4.55 1.19 9.28
C LYS A 24 -4.93 0.66 7.89
N LYS A 25 -4.92 -0.65 7.73
CA LYS A 25 -5.24 -1.35 6.47
C LYS A 25 -6.53 -0.89 5.81
N ASN A 26 -7.62 -0.85 6.56
CA ASN A 26 -8.93 -0.40 6.05
C ASN A 26 -8.94 1.08 5.61
N VAL A 27 -8.20 1.94 6.29
CA VAL A 27 -8.06 3.36 5.92
C VAL A 27 -7.19 3.49 4.66
N LEU A 28 -6.11 2.71 4.55
CA LEU A 28 -5.27 2.68 3.36
C LEU A 28 -6.05 2.23 2.13
N GLU A 29 -6.83 1.15 2.24
CA GLU A 29 -7.68 0.67 1.15
C GLU A 29 -8.68 1.73 0.71
N THR A 30 -9.34 2.40 1.66
CA THR A 30 -10.26 3.50 1.35
C THR A 30 -9.56 4.64 0.61
N LYS A 31 -8.38 5.07 1.09
CA LYS A 31 -7.58 6.12 0.44
C LYS A 31 -7.07 5.70 -0.92
N PHE A 32 -6.77 4.42 -1.10
CA PHE A 32 -6.31 3.87 -2.36
C PHE A 32 -7.43 3.89 -3.40
N ILE A 33 -8.63 3.45 -3.03
CA ILE A 33 -9.84 3.49 -3.87
C ILE A 33 -10.15 4.94 -4.30
N GLU A 34 -10.09 5.89 -3.36
CA GLU A 34 -10.28 7.33 -3.66
C GLU A 34 -9.29 7.82 -4.74
N ASN A 35 -8.00 7.46 -4.63
CA ASN A 35 -6.98 7.85 -5.60
C ASN A 35 -7.11 7.15 -6.96
N PHE A 36 -7.70 5.96 -7.01
CA PHE A 36 -8.01 5.24 -8.24
C PHE A 36 -9.21 5.80 -9.00
N GLY A 37 -9.93 6.78 -8.44
CA GLY A 37 -11.15 7.32 -9.04
C GLY A 37 -12.41 6.57 -8.61
N GLY A 38 -12.36 5.88 -7.48
CA GLY A 38 -13.49 5.21 -6.85
C GLY A 38 -13.51 3.69 -7.04
N VAL A 39 -14.65 3.10 -6.65
CA VAL A 39 -14.81 1.64 -6.52
C VAL A 39 -14.69 0.93 -7.87
N GLY A 40 -15.31 1.47 -8.94
CA GLY A 40 -15.28 0.84 -10.28
C GLY A 40 -13.87 0.63 -10.84
N PRO A 41 -13.02 1.68 -10.89
CA PRO A 41 -11.62 1.55 -11.29
C PRO A 41 -10.80 0.61 -10.40
N TYR A 42 -11.05 0.60 -9.09
CA TYR A 42 -10.37 -0.32 -8.16
C TYR A 42 -10.72 -1.78 -8.43
N TYR A 43 -12.00 -2.12 -8.62
CA TYR A 43 -12.40 -3.48 -8.97
C TYR A 43 -11.88 -3.91 -10.35
N THR A 44 -11.77 -2.98 -11.29
CA THR A 44 -11.13 -3.24 -12.58
C THR A 44 -9.66 -3.60 -12.38
N PHE A 45 -8.94 -2.87 -11.53
CA PHE A 45 -7.58 -3.21 -11.12
C PHE A 45 -7.48 -4.60 -10.47
N CYS A 46 -8.35 -4.93 -9.51
CA CYS A 46 -8.38 -6.26 -8.87
C CYS A 46 -8.59 -7.39 -9.89
N ASN A 47 -9.51 -7.20 -10.84
CA ASN A 47 -9.84 -8.18 -11.87
C ASN A 47 -8.76 -8.36 -12.95
N LEU A 48 -7.83 -7.42 -13.10
CA LEU A 48 -6.71 -7.52 -14.03
C LEU A 48 -5.57 -8.45 -13.55
N GLY A 49 -5.81 -9.23 -12.49
CA GLY A 49 -4.84 -10.19 -11.94
C GLY A 49 -3.90 -9.59 -10.88
N PHE A 50 -4.11 -8.32 -10.52
CA PHE A 50 -3.40 -7.68 -9.42
C PHE A 50 -4.05 -7.94 -8.05
N GLY A 51 -5.11 -8.76 -7.98
CA GLY A 51 -5.65 -9.32 -6.73
C GLY A 51 -6.33 -8.30 -5.82
N SER A 52 -5.54 -7.61 -4.99
CA SER A 52 -5.99 -6.71 -3.91
C SER A 52 -4.87 -5.74 -3.53
N ILE A 53 -5.14 -4.83 -2.59
CA ILE A 53 -4.10 -3.98 -2.01
C ILE A 53 -2.96 -4.77 -1.34
N GLU A 54 -3.22 -6.01 -0.89
CA GLU A 54 -2.20 -6.90 -0.31
C GLU A 54 -1.23 -7.43 -1.37
N TYR A 55 -1.71 -7.64 -2.60
CA TYR A 55 -0.83 -7.97 -3.72
C TYR A 55 0.14 -6.82 -3.99
N VAL A 56 -0.35 -5.58 -3.92
CA VAL A 56 0.48 -4.37 -4.07
C VAL A 56 1.52 -4.30 -2.95
N LEU A 57 1.14 -4.63 -1.72
CA LEU A 57 2.04 -4.69 -0.58
C LEU A 57 3.21 -5.64 -0.83
N LEU A 58 2.92 -6.89 -1.22
CA LEU A 58 3.95 -7.91 -1.47
C LEU A 58 4.94 -7.52 -2.58
N ARG A 59 4.52 -6.62 -3.48
CA ARG A 59 5.31 -6.15 -4.62
C ARG A 59 5.94 -4.77 -4.40
N THR A 60 5.54 -4.04 -3.35
CA THR A 60 6.08 -2.71 -3.05
C THR A 60 7.23 -2.85 -2.06
N PRO A 61 8.49 -2.67 -2.51
CA PRO A 61 9.62 -2.82 -1.61
C PRO A 61 9.52 -1.79 -0.48
N PHE A 62 10.01 -2.19 0.69
CA PHE A 62 10.09 -1.36 1.89
C PHE A 62 8.75 -0.99 2.55
N VAL A 63 7.62 -1.58 2.18
CA VAL A 63 6.37 -1.44 2.95
C VAL A 63 6.16 -2.67 3.83
N TYR A 64 5.74 -2.46 5.07
CA TYR A 64 5.52 -3.52 6.06
C TYR A 64 4.17 -3.35 6.74
N GLU A 65 3.63 -4.46 7.25
CA GLU A 65 2.46 -4.52 8.12
C GLU A 65 2.93 -4.86 9.54
N ASP A 66 2.49 -4.11 10.55
CA ASP A 66 2.76 -4.42 11.96
C ASP A 66 1.66 -5.30 12.59
N GLU A 67 1.88 -5.73 13.84
CA GLU A 67 0.92 -6.54 14.63
C GLU A 67 -0.42 -5.84 14.89
N ARG A 68 -0.54 -4.53 14.58
CA ARG A 68 -1.72 -3.70 14.79
C ARG A 68 -2.48 -3.45 13.48
N GLU A 69 -2.18 -4.21 12.43
CA GLU A 69 -2.75 -4.06 11.09
C GLU A 69 -2.49 -2.66 10.49
N GLN A 70 -1.32 -2.09 10.78
CA GLN A 70 -0.87 -0.80 10.24
C GLN A 70 0.24 -0.97 9.21
N TYR A 71 0.07 -0.28 8.10
CA TYR A 71 1.07 -0.18 7.05
C TYR A 71 2.00 1.01 7.27
N TYR A 72 3.28 0.80 6.99
CA TYR A 72 4.31 1.83 7.05
C TYR A 72 5.46 1.56 6.06
N ILE A 73 6.17 2.61 5.65
CA ILE A 73 7.41 2.48 4.85
C ILE A 73 8.61 2.36 5.78
N CYS A 74 9.38 1.28 5.64
CA CYS A 74 10.72 1.15 6.19
C CYS A 74 11.70 2.02 5.38
N ALA A 75 11.86 3.27 5.78
CA ALA A 75 12.99 4.05 5.31
C ALA A 75 14.30 3.38 5.79
N ARG A 76 15.22 3.02 4.88
CA ARG A 76 16.63 2.85 5.27
C ARG A 76 17.02 4.14 6.03
N HIS A 77 17.39 4.03 7.31
CA HIS A 77 17.75 5.11 8.27
C HIS A 77 16.80 5.44 9.44
N ILE A 78 16.01 4.50 9.94
CA ILE A 78 15.63 4.54 11.37
C ILE A 78 15.91 3.17 11.95
N MET A 79 16.96 3.05 12.77
CA MET A 79 17.03 1.97 13.75
C MET A 79 15.73 2.04 14.55
N MET A 80 14.80 1.09 14.37
CA MET A 80 13.78 0.87 15.39
C MET A 80 14.54 0.40 16.64
N PRO A 81 14.56 1.15 17.77
CA PRO A 81 15.01 0.56 19.01
C PRO A 81 13.90 -0.39 19.45
N GLY A 82 14.14 -1.68 19.32
CA GLY A 82 13.32 -2.71 19.96
C GLY A 82 12.36 -3.45 19.04
N ARG A 83 12.85 -4.51 18.39
CA ARG A 83 12.43 -5.89 18.67
C ARG A 83 13.29 -6.83 17.81
N LYS A 84 14.11 -7.65 18.47
CA LYS A 84 14.62 -8.88 17.86
C LYS A 84 13.43 -9.83 17.73
N ILE A 85 13.25 -10.38 16.54
CA ILE A 85 12.40 -11.54 16.32
C ILE A 85 13.01 -12.68 17.15
N ASN A 86 12.18 -13.28 18.00
CA ASN A 86 12.46 -14.58 18.62
C ASN A 86 11.81 -15.64 17.73
#